data_AF-A0A453NG55-F1
#
_entry.id   AF-A0A453NG55-F1
#
_cell.length_a   1.000
_cell.length_b   1.000
_cell.length_c   1.000
_cell.angle_alpha   90.00
_cell.angle_beta   90.00
_cell.angle_gamma   90.00
#
_symmetry.space_group_name_H-M   'P 1'
#
loop_
_entity.id
_entity.type
_entity.pdbx_description
1 polymer ?
#
loop_
_entity_poly.entity_id
_entity_poly.type
_entity_poly.pdbx_seq_one_letter_code
_entity_poly.pdbx_strand_id
1 'polypeptide(L)' 'AVKAWWQKIINIAHQRKALSSLIHLVGWEIWKEKNARVFRNKTAPVAVIVSLIKDEASLWAIAGAKYLSNVMSRE' A
#
# COMPACT_ATOMS: atom_id res chain seq x y z
N ALA A 1 -16.15 8.41 12.71
CA ALA A 1 -15.48 7.22 13.27
C ALA A 1 -14.28 6.76 12.42
N VAL A 2 -14.39 6.33 11.15
CA VAL A 2 -13.19 5.95 10.34
C VAL A 2 -12.63 7.12 9.51
N LYS A 3 -13.50 7.91 8.88
CA LYS A 3 -13.12 9.07 8.06
C LYS A 3 -12.29 10.11 8.83
N ALA A 4 -12.64 10.38 10.08
CA ALA A 4 -11.92 11.34 10.92
C ALA A 4 -10.52 10.83 11.33
N TRP A 5 -10.41 9.55 11.69
CA TRP A 5 -9.13 8.90 11.95
C TRP A 5 -8.23 8.90 10.70
N TRP A 6 -8.83 8.63 9.53
CA TRP A 6 -8.17 8.68 8.24
C TRP A 6 -7.61 10.06 7.91
N GLN A 7 -8.44 11.09 8.04
CA GLN A 7 -8.00 12.46 7.82
C GLN A 7 -6.91 12.86 8.81
N LYS A 8 -7.00 12.43 10.08
CA LYS A 8 -5.96 12.68 11.08
C LYS A 8 -4.60 12.10 10.67
N ILE A 9 -4.55 10.85 10.22
CA ILE A 9 -3.30 10.22 9.77
C ILE A 9 -2.72 10.94 8.55
N ILE A 10 -3.56 11.27 7.57
CA ILE A 10 -3.12 12.01 6.39
C ILE A 10 -2.67 13.43 6.75
N ASN A 11 -3.30 14.10 7.72
CA ASN A 11 -2.95 15.47 8.10
C ASN A 11 -1.58 15.58 8.77
N ILE A 12 -1.15 14.54 9.49
CA ILE A 12 0.14 14.51 10.20
C ILE A 12 1.30 14.17 9.25
N ALA A 13 1.01 13.56 8.10
CA ALA A 13 2.03 13.14 7.15
C ALA A 13 2.58 14.31 6.34
N HIS A 14 3.91 14.42 6.28
CA HIS A 14 4.57 15.40 5.40
C HIS A 14 4.28 15.12 3.91
N GLN A 15 4.15 13.85 3.53
CA GLN A 15 3.87 13.37 2.16
C GLN A 15 2.45 12.81 2.03
N ARG A 16 1.43 13.65 2.31
CA ARG A 16 -0.01 13.28 2.39
C ARG A 16 -0.51 12.43 1.22
N LYS A 17 -0.13 12.81 -0.01
CA LYS A 17 -0.54 12.13 -1.25
C LYS A 17 0.13 10.77 -1.40
N ALA A 18 1.42 10.67 -1.09
CA ALA A 18 2.16 9.41 -1.12
C ALA A 18 1.60 8.43 -0.09
N LEU A 19 1.33 8.90 1.12
CA LEU A 19 0.73 8.08 2.18
C LEU A 19 -0.67 7.58 1.78
N SER A 20 -1.50 8.44 1.18
CA SER A 20 -2.81 8.02 0.69
C SER A 20 -2.72 6.89 -0.35
N SER A 21 -1.78 6.97 -1.29
CA SER A 21 -1.54 5.93 -2.29
C SER A 21 -1.01 4.63 -1.66
N LEU A 22 -0.07 4.73 -0.73
CA LEU A 22 0.47 3.56 -0.01
C LEU A 22 -0.60 2.83 0.79
N ILE A 23 -1.46 3.55 1.50
CA ILE A 23 -2.50 2.87 2.29
C ILE A 23 -3.53 2.20 1.37
N HIS A 24 -3.81 2.78 0.19
CA HIS A 24 -4.65 2.11 -0.81
C HIS A 24 -4.02 0.79 -1.27
N LEU A 25 -2.72 0.78 -1.56
CA LEU A 25 -1.96 -0.44 -1.90
C LEU A 25 -2.02 -1.48 -0.77
N VAL A 26 -1.76 -1.06 0.46
CA VAL A 26 -1.83 -1.95 1.63
C VAL A 26 -3.22 -2.58 1.76
N GLY A 27 -4.28 -1.77 1.64
CA GLY A 27 -5.66 -2.26 1.69
C GLY A 27 -5.97 -3.25 0.57
N TRP A 28 -5.49 -2.97 -0.64
CA TRP A 28 -5.64 -3.83 -1.82
C TRP A 28 -4.95 -5.19 -1.65
N GLU A 29 -3.69 -5.21 -1.20
CA GLU A 29 -2.94 -6.45 -0.98
C GLU A 29 -3.54 -7.31 0.14
N ILE A 30 -4.00 -6.70 1.23
CA ILE A 30 -4.70 -7.41 2.31
C ILE A 30 -6.01 -8.03 1.80
N TRP A 31 -6.76 -7.29 0.98
CA TRP A 31 -7.99 -7.81 0.38
C TRP A 31 -7.71 -9.00 -0.54
N LYS A 32 -6.67 -8.92 -1.39
CA LYS A 32 -6.25 -10.04 -2.25
C LYS A 32 -5.84 -11.27 -1.43
N GLU A 33 -5.06 -11.10 -0.37
CA GLU A 33 -4.67 -12.22 0.52
C GLU A 33 -5.90 -12.88 1.16
N LYS A 34 -6.84 -12.07 1.69
CA LYS A 34 -8.08 -12.60 2.29
C LYS A 34 -8.86 -13.44 1.27
N ASN A 35 -8.97 -12.97 0.03
CA ASN A 35 -9.62 -13.71 -1.04
C ASN A 35 -8.85 -14.98 -1.43
N ALA A 36 -7.52 -14.94 -1.48
CA ALA A 36 -6.70 -16.12 -1.76
C ALA A 36 -6.89 -17.20 -0.67
N ARG A 37 -7.00 -16.81 0.60
CA ARG A 37 -7.31 -17.75 1.69
C ARG A 37 -8.67 -18.38 1.53
N VAL A 38 -9.71 -17.56 1.34
CA VAL A 38 -11.10 -18.04 1.29
C VAL A 38 -11.36 -18.88 0.04
N PHE A 39 -10.95 -18.41 -1.13
CA PHE A 39 -11.36 -19.02 -2.41
C PHE A 39 -10.34 -20.00 -2.98
N ARG A 40 -9.08 -19.93 -2.55
CA ARG A 40 -8.00 -20.77 -3.09
C ARG A 40 -7.30 -21.62 -2.04
N ASN A 41 -7.71 -21.52 -0.77
CA ASN A 41 -7.07 -22.17 0.37
C ASN A 41 -5.54 -21.93 0.42
N LYS A 42 -5.10 -20.74 -0.03
CA LYS A 42 -3.69 -20.33 -0.06
C LYS A 42 -3.44 -19.27 0.99
N THR A 43 -2.30 -19.36 1.67
CA THR A 43 -1.88 -18.45 2.73
C THR A 43 -0.50 -17.92 2.41
N ALA A 44 -0.34 -16.60 2.39
CA ALA A 44 0.96 -15.96 2.30
C ALA A 44 1.46 -15.54 3.70
N PRO A 45 2.76 -15.71 4.00
CA PRO A 45 3.40 -15.06 5.13
C PRO A 45 3.33 -13.53 5.00
N VAL A 46 3.29 -12.82 6.13
CA VAL A 46 3.25 -11.34 6.15
C VAL A 46 4.41 -10.74 5.35
N ALA A 47 5.60 -11.33 5.42
CA ALA A 47 6.77 -10.87 4.65
C ALA A 47 6.52 -10.86 3.13
N VAL A 48 5.78 -11.83 2.61
CA VAL A 48 5.43 -11.94 1.18
C VAL A 48 4.42 -10.85 0.80
N ILE A 49 3.46 -10.56 1.66
CA ILE A 49 2.50 -9.46 1.43
C ILE A 49 3.24 -8.12 1.42
N VAL A 50 4.18 -7.92 2.35
CA VAL A 50 4.99 -6.71 2.42
C VAL A 50 5.88 -6.55 1.19
N SER A 51 6.49 -7.63 0.66
CA SER A 51 7.26 -7.54 -0.58
C SER A 51 6.38 -7.15 -1.76
N LEU A 52 5.19 -7.76 -1.90
CA LEU A 52 4.24 -7.42 -2.96
C LEU A 52 3.81 -5.94 -2.91
N ILE A 53 3.57 -5.39 -1.70
CA ILE A 53 3.25 -3.96 -1.53
C ILE A 53 4.41 -3.09 -2.04
N LYS A 54 5.66 -3.44 -1.70
CA LYS A 54 6.85 -2.69 -2.15
C LYS A 54 7.02 -2.76 -3.66
N ASP A 55 6.86 -3.95 -4.23
CA ASP A 55 7.01 -4.19 -5.67
C ASP A 55 5.95 -3.38 -6.45
N GLU A 56 4.69 -3.43 -6.02
CA GLU A 56 3.60 -2.67 -6.64
C GLU A 56 3.81 -1.15 -6.49
N ALA A 57 4.28 -0.68 -5.32
CA ALA A 57 4.62 0.72 -5.10
C ALA A 57 5.76 1.20 -6.01
N SER A 58 6.79 0.36 -6.24
CA SER A 58 7.87 0.62 -7.19
C SER A 58 7.34 0.68 -8.63
N LEU A 59 6.50 -0.27 -9.02
CA LEU A 59 5.88 -0.28 -10.35
C LEU A 59 5.05 0.98 -10.60
N TRP A 60 4.27 1.43 -9.61
CA TRP A 60 3.49 2.66 -9.73
C TRP A 60 4.39 3.89 -9.83
N ALA A 61 5.49 3.94 -9.07
CA ALA A 61 6.48 5.01 -9.16
C ALA A 61 7.11 5.07 -10.55
N ILE A 62 7.46 3.93 -11.15
CA ILE A 62 7.97 3.83 -12.53
C ILE A 62 6.90 4.24 -13.54
N ALA A 63 5.64 3.88 -13.32
CA ALA A 63 4.50 4.27 -14.15
C ALA A 63 4.10 5.76 -14.01
N GLY A 64 4.85 6.55 -13.22
CA GLY A 64 4.65 8.00 -13.12
C GLY A 64 3.85 8.47 -11.91
N ALA A 65 3.61 7.62 -10.91
CA ALA A 65 3.04 8.03 -9.63
C ALA A 65 4.05 8.87 -8.81
N LYS A 66 4.21 10.14 -9.20
CA LYS A 66 5.25 11.07 -8.70
C LYS A 66 5.37 11.15 -7.18
N TYR A 67 4.27 10.99 -6.45
CA TYR A 67 4.29 11.05 -4.99
C TYR A 67 4.86 9.78 -4.35
N LEU A 68 4.62 8.61 -4.95
CA LEU A 68 5.24 7.36 -4.50
C LEU A 68 6.74 7.34 -4.79
N SER A 69 7.16 7.91 -5.92
CA SER A 69 8.58 8.06 -6.27
C SER A 69 9.38 8.87 -5.23
N ASN A 70 8.72 9.72 -4.43
CA ASN A 70 9.36 10.49 -3.35
C ASN A 70 9.60 9.67 -2.07
N VAL A 71 8.93 8.50 -1.95
CA VAL A 71 8.99 7.63 -0.77
C VAL A 71 9.75 6.34 -1.07
N MET A 72 9.69 5.85 -2.31
CA MET A 72 10.48 4.72 -2.76
C MET A 72 11.95 5.13 -2.88
N SER A 73 12.85 4.33 -2.32
CA SER A 73 14.29 4.53 -2.49
C SER A 73 14.64 4.46 -3.97
N ARG A 74 15.41 5.44 -4.45
CA ARG A 74 16.09 5.34 -5.75
C ARG A 74 17.32 4.47 -5.52
N GLU A 75 17.13 3.16 -5.54
CA GLU A 75 18.27 2.24 -5.72
C GLU A 75 18.67 2.24 -7.19
#